data_AF-A0A0S2W4L2-F1
#
_entry.id   AF-A0A0S2W4L2-F1
#
_cell.length_a   1.000
_cell.length_b   1.000
_cell.length_c   1.000
_cell.angle_alpha   90.00
_cell.angle_beta   90.00
_cell.angle_gamma   90.00
#
_symmetry.space_group_name_H-M   'P 1'
#
loop_
_entity.id
_entity.type
_entity.pdbx_description
1 polymer ?
#
loop_
_entity_poly.entity_id
_entity_poly.type
_entity_poly.pdbx_seq_one_letter_code
_entity_poly.pdbx_strand_id
1 'polypeptide(L)'
;MKAVDITDQLPSIHIARMMYSYGKLDEMIGMGFDSPDEDFYCMFYELLSLTADAIWNDYDESYDVGKWYFSNRSMVEYYRLCRIYGRAHKLKRKDNPYMRDAERYVEGVMDLGCCGYGWRLNTGVKHEWASGIVFRTDCYFNGEYELLEALLCIQEWFTRAVIRLRGKLMEERVIRVPTLPAPAEKKDCTSTMLPAIQERTSTEAMEVMAV
;
A
#
# COMPACT_ATOMS: atom_id res chain seq x y z
N MET A 1 -23.66 -3.31 -31.66
CA MET A 1 -23.64 -3.34 -30.19
C MET A 1 -25.07 -3.43 -29.70
N LYS A 2 -25.44 -4.55 -29.05
CA LYS A 2 -26.72 -4.67 -28.34
C LYS A 2 -26.57 -4.01 -26.96
N ALA A 3 -27.65 -3.60 -26.31
CA ALA A 3 -27.56 -2.94 -25.00
C ALA A 3 -26.89 -3.80 -23.90
N VAL A 4 -27.03 -5.13 -23.99
CA VAL A 4 -26.36 -6.12 -23.12
C VAL A 4 -24.84 -6.06 -23.26
N ASP A 5 -24.35 -5.93 -24.49
CA ASP A 5 -22.93 -5.81 -24.86
C ASP A 5 -22.24 -4.58 -24.23
N ILE A 6 -23.01 -3.53 -23.90
CA ILE A 6 -22.50 -2.33 -23.23
C ILE A 6 -22.42 -2.55 -21.72
N THR A 7 -23.44 -3.13 -21.10
CA THR A 7 -23.49 -3.27 -19.64
C THR A 7 -22.36 -4.15 -19.11
N ASP A 8 -21.95 -5.14 -19.89
CA ASP A 8 -20.90 -6.08 -19.51
C ASP A 8 -19.51 -5.45 -19.63
N GLN A 9 -19.36 -4.41 -20.46
CA GLN A 9 -18.12 -3.63 -20.63
C GLN A 9 -17.99 -2.43 -19.69
N LEU A 10 -19.09 -1.95 -19.09
CA LEU A 10 -19.05 -0.79 -18.18
C LEU A 10 -18.16 -1.01 -16.94
N PRO A 11 -18.15 -2.20 -16.29
CA PRO A 11 -17.18 -2.58 -15.26
C PRO A 11 -15.71 -2.26 -15.59
N SER A 12 -15.21 -2.82 -16.70
CA SER A 12 -13.81 -2.66 -17.12
C SER A 12 -13.48 -1.21 -17.50
N ILE A 13 -14.41 -0.48 -18.12
CA ILE A 13 -14.27 0.95 -18.39
C ILE A 13 -14.19 1.77 -17.10
N HIS A 14 -15.02 1.44 -16.11
CA HIS A 14 -15.02 2.10 -14.81
C HIS A 14 -13.67 1.93 -14.09
N ILE A 15 -13.12 0.71 -14.10
CA ILE A 15 -11.79 0.40 -13.52
C ILE A 15 -10.69 1.13 -14.28
N ALA A 16 -10.70 1.09 -15.61
CA ALA A 16 -9.68 1.78 -16.41
C ALA A 16 -9.66 3.29 -16.09
N ARG A 17 -10.84 3.91 -15.94
CA ARG A 17 -10.95 5.31 -15.50
C ARG A 17 -10.44 5.52 -14.08
N MET A 18 -10.75 4.61 -13.15
CA MET A 18 -10.26 4.66 -11.78
C MET A 18 -8.72 4.59 -11.77
N MET A 19 -8.13 3.58 -12.40
CA MET A 19 -6.69 3.41 -12.52
C MET A 19 -6.01 4.60 -13.21
N TYR A 20 -6.62 5.15 -14.26
CA TYR A 20 -6.14 6.38 -14.88
C TYR A 20 -6.05 7.55 -13.89
N SER A 21 -7.08 7.71 -13.06
CA SER A 21 -7.17 8.81 -12.08
C SER A 21 -6.08 8.73 -11.00
N TYR A 22 -5.58 7.52 -10.71
CA TYR A 22 -4.48 7.27 -9.77
C TYR A 22 -3.11 7.05 -10.45
N GLY A 23 -3.02 7.21 -11.78
CA GLY A 23 -1.77 7.03 -12.52
C GLY A 23 -1.32 5.56 -12.66
N LYS A 24 -2.26 4.62 -12.55
CA LYS A 24 -2.05 3.16 -12.60
C LYS A 24 -2.50 2.50 -13.90
N LEU A 25 -3.02 3.27 -14.85
CA LEU A 25 -3.54 2.71 -16.12
C LEU A 25 -2.47 1.96 -16.91
N ASP A 26 -1.26 2.52 -17.05
CA ASP A 26 -0.19 1.86 -17.82
C ASP A 26 0.28 0.56 -17.16
N GLU A 27 0.30 0.52 -15.81
CA GLU A 27 0.62 -0.69 -15.05
C GLU A 27 -0.48 -1.75 -15.24
N MET A 28 -1.76 -1.36 -15.18
CA MET A 28 -2.92 -2.22 -15.47
C MET A 28 -2.87 -2.80 -16.89
N ILE A 29 -2.61 -1.96 -17.91
CA ILE A 29 -2.44 -2.42 -19.29
C ILE A 29 -1.26 -3.39 -19.40
N GLY A 30 -0.16 -3.10 -18.71
CA GLY A 30 1.02 -3.98 -18.65
C GLY A 30 0.75 -5.36 -18.03
N MET A 31 -0.30 -5.49 -17.21
CA MET A 31 -0.77 -6.79 -16.68
C MET A 31 -1.63 -7.58 -17.66
N GLY A 32 -2.01 -6.99 -18.81
CA GLY A 32 -2.85 -7.63 -19.82
C GLY A 32 -4.31 -7.18 -19.82
N PHE A 33 -4.69 -6.20 -18.99
CA PHE A 33 -6.05 -5.64 -18.96
C PHE A 33 -6.20 -4.49 -19.98
N ASP A 34 -6.02 -4.80 -21.27
CA ASP A 34 -6.01 -3.82 -22.37
C ASP A 34 -7.30 -3.79 -23.22
N SER A 35 -8.28 -4.62 -22.85
CA SER A 35 -9.57 -4.73 -23.53
C SER A 35 -10.72 -4.95 -22.53
N PRO A 36 -11.98 -4.65 -22.90
CA PRO A 36 -13.12 -4.88 -22.03
C PRO A 36 -13.28 -6.37 -21.73
N ASP A 37 -13.34 -6.71 -20.45
CA ASP A 37 -13.63 -8.05 -19.94
C ASP A 37 -14.95 -8.02 -19.15
N GLU A 38 -15.70 -9.11 -19.25
CA GLU A 38 -16.97 -9.34 -18.55
C GLU A 38 -16.73 -9.86 -17.11
N ASP A 39 -15.56 -10.43 -16.81
CA ASP A 39 -15.24 -11.05 -15.51
C ASP A 39 -14.45 -10.12 -14.58
N PHE A 40 -15.13 -9.12 -14.04
CA PHE A 40 -14.56 -8.21 -13.03
C PHE A 40 -14.00 -8.95 -11.81
N TYR A 41 -14.65 -10.01 -11.36
CA TYR A 41 -14.23 -10.73 -10.15
C TYR A 41 -12.85 -11.36 -10.33
N CYS A 42 -12.57 -11.91 -11.52
CA CYS A 42 -11.23 -12.41 -11.83
C CYS A 42 -10.20 -11.28 -11.88
N MET A 43 -10.53 -10.12 -12.48
CA MET A 43 -9.61 -8.98 -12.54
C MET A 43 -9.31 -8.38 -11.16
N PHE A 44 -10.32 -8.29 -10.29
CA PHE A 44 -10.24 -7.60 -9.00
C PHE A 44 -9.04 -8.05 -8.16
N TYR A 45 -8.84 -9.37 -8.00
CA TYR A 45 -7.77 -9.91 -7.18
C TYR A 45 -6.38 -9.59 -7.75
N GLU A 46 -6.23 -9.58 -9.07
CA GLU A 46 -4.98 -9.17 -9.71
C GLU A 46 -4.74 -7.67 -9.53
N LEU A 47 -5.76 -6.84 -9.72
CA LEU A 47 -5.67 -5.38 -9.60
C LEU A 47 -5.32 -4.91 -8.19
N LEU A 48 -5.60 -5.70 -7.15
CA LEU A 48 -5.13 -5.41 -5.78
C LEU A 48 -3.62 -5.19 -5.73
N SER A 49 -2.85 -5.90 -6.56
CA SER A 49 -1.38 -5.76 -6.65
C SER A 49 -0.90 -4.35 -7.03
N LEU A 50 -1.76 -3.54 -7.64
CA LEU A 50 -1.44 -2.16 -8.02
C LEU A 50 -1.64 -1.15 -6.88
N THR A 51 -2.32 -1.56 -5.80
CA THR A 51 -2.73 -0.67 -4.71
C THR A 51 -1.74 -0.59 -3.54
N ALA A 52 -0.78 -1.52 -3.49
CA ALA A 52 0.16 -1.64 -2.39
C ALA A 52 1.53 -2.19 -2.84
N ASP A 53 2.59 -1.69 -2.20
CA ASP A 53 3.96 -2.18 -2.43
C ASP A 53 4.16 -3.62 -1.91
N ALA A 54 3.41 -4.01 -0.89
CA ALA A 54 3.46 -5.35 -0.31
C ALA A 54 2.07 -5.81 0.11
N ILE A 55 1.73 -7.04 -0.28
CA ILE A 55 0.44 -7.69 -0.02
C ILE A 55 0.70 -9.09 0.54
N TRP A 56 -0.05 -9.45 1.57
CA TRP A 56 -0.14 -10.82 2.05
C TRP A 56 -1.61 -11.16 2.22
N ASN A 57 -1.96 -12.38 1.85
CA ASN A 57 -3.29 -12.91 2.05
C ASN A 57 -3.25 -14.27 2.72
N ASP A 58 -4.31 -14.55 3.46
CA ASP A 58 -4.58 -15.81 4.12
C ASP A 58 -6.08 -16.06 4.04
N TYR A 59 -6.50 -17.32 4.11
CA TYR A 59 -7.91 -17.69 4.04
C TYR A 59 -8.23 -18.69 5.13
N ASP A 60 -9.23 -18.35 5.94
CA ASP A 60 -9.67 -19.14 7.07
C ASP A 60 -10.86 -20.00 6.65
N GLU A 61 -10.59 -21.22 6.20
CA GLU A 61 -11.63 -22.17 5.76
C GLU A 61 -12.68 -22.46 6.84
N SER A 62 -12.31 -22.40 8.13
CA SER A 62 -13.22 -22.73 9.24
C SER A 62 -14.32 -21.69 9.42
N TYR A 63 -14.05 -20.45 9.01
CA TYR A 63 -14.97 -19.33 9.15
C TYR A 63 -15.37 -18.71 7.81
N ASP A 64 -14.84 -19.22 6.70
CA ASP A 64 -15.01 -18.65 5.35
C ASP A 64 -14.62 -17.17 5.31
N VAL A 65 -13.42 -16.85 5.84
CA VAL A 65 -12.94 -15.48 5.97
C VAL A 65 -11.62 -15.27 5.21
N GLY A 66 -11.64 -14.40 4.22
CA GLY A 66 -10.44 -13.85 3.60
C GLY A 66 -9.76 -12.84 4.51
N LYS A 67 -8.43 -12.91 4.62
CA LYS A 67 -7.61 -11.98 5.38
C LYS A 67 -6.55 -11.41 4.45
N TRP A 68 -6.42 -10.09 4.43
CA TRP A 68 -5.47 -9.37 3.59
C TRP A 68 -4.69 -8.37 4.43
N TYR A 69 -3.43 -8.16 4.08
CA TYR A 69 -2.61 -7.09 4.63
C TYR A 69 -1.99 -6.29 3.48
N PHE A 70 -2.33 -5.00 3.41
CA PHE A 70 -1.83 -4.06 2.39
C PHE A 70 -0.87 -3.07 3.04
N SER A 71 0.36 -2.99 2.53
CA SER A 71 1.37 -2.07 3.05
C SER A 71 2.02 -1.29 1.93
N ASN A 72 2.18 0.02 2.15
CA ASN A 72 2.93 0.92 1.29
C ASN A 72 4.12 1.51 2.07
N ARG A 73 5.26 1.69 1.41
CA ARG A 73 6.46 2.32 2.02
C ARG A 73 6.15 3.70 2.56
N SER A 74 5.26 4.43 1.87
CA SER A 74 4.77 5.75 2.28
C SER A 74 4.04 5.71 3.63
N MET A 75 3.32 4.64 3.97
CA MET A 75 2.66 4.50 5.27
C MET A 75 3.69 4.38 6.40
N VAL A 76 4.67 3.49 6.25
CA VAL A 76 5.72 3.28 7.26
C VAL A 76 6.53 4.56 7.45
N GLU A 77 6.89 5.23 6.36
CA GLU A 77 7.63 6.49 6.42
C GLU A 77 6.80 7.60 7.08
N TYR A 78 5.52 7.72 6.75
CA TYR A 78 4.64 8.70 7.37
C TYR A 78 4.58 8.52 8.89
N TYR A 79 4.39 7.29 9.37
CA TYR A 79 4.34 7.03 10.80
C TYR A 79 5.70 7.20 11.49
N ARG A 80 6.82 7.03 10.79
CA ARG A 80 8.15 7.42 11.30
C ARG A 80 8.24 8.92 11.50
N LEU A 81 7.83 9.70 10.50
CA LEU A 81 7.80 11.17 10.57
C LEU A 81 6.86 11.66 11.69
N CYS A 82 5.70 11.03 11.87
CA CYS A 82 4.80 11.33 12.98
C CYS A 82 5.50 11.14 14.33
N ARG A 83 6.24 10.04 14.52
CA ARG A 83 6.99 9.80 15.77
C ARG A 83 8.12 10.80 15.97
N ILE A 84 8.81 11.21 14.92
CA ILE A 84 9.83 12.27 14.95
C ILE A 84 9.20 13.58 15.40
N TYR A 85 8.10 13.98 14.78
CA TYR A 85 7.33 15.17 15.16
C TYR A 85 6.90 15.11 16.63
N GLY A 86 6.28 14.00 17.05
CA GLY A 86 5.81 13.83 18.42
C GLY A 86 6.93 13.94 19.46
N ARG A 87 8.13 13.40 19.18
CA ARG A 87 9.29 13.54 20.06
C ARG A 87 9.80 14.98 20.12
N ALA A 88 9.94 15.64 18.98
CA ALA A 88 10.41 17.02 18.90
C ALA A 88 9.49 17.99 19.65
N HIS A 89 8.18 17.74 19.57
CA HIS A 89 7.13 18.56 20.19
C HIS A 89 6.63 18.03 21.53
N LYS A 90 7.27 17.00 22.10
CA LYS A 90 6.92 16.36 23.39
C LYS A 90 5.45 15.92 23.49
N LEU A 91 4.88 15.47 22.37
CA LEU A 91 3.49 15.00 22.28
C LEU A 91 3.41 13.49 22.57
N LYS A 92 2.38 13.08 23.30
CA LYS A 92 1.99 11.66 23.34
C LYS A 92 1.35 11.28 22.01
N ARG A 93 1.32 9.99 21.69
CA ARG A 93 0.77 9.47 20.44
C ARG A 93 -0.65 9.97 20.16
N LYS A 94 -1.54 9.91 21.15
CA LYS A 94 -2.94 10.36 21.04
C LYS A 94 -3.11 11.87 20.84
N ASP A 95 -2.09 12.63 21.21
CA ASP A 95 -2.08 14.10 21.12
C ASP A 95 -1.37 14.56 19.83
N ASN A 96 -0.84 13.63 19.02
CA ASN A 96 -0.15 13.95 17.79
C ASN A 96 -1.17 14.17 16.66
N PRO A 97 -1.28 15.39 16.10
CA PRO A 97 -2.30 15.69 15.09
C PRO A 97 -2.13 14.83 13.83
N TYR A 98 -0.91 14.53 13.40
CA TYR A 98 -0.66 13.73 12.19
C TYR A 98 -1.06 12.27 12.37
N MET A 99 -0.94 11.72 13.58
CA MET A 99 -1.45 10.36 13.85
C MET A 99 -2.98 10.32 13.70
N ARG A 100 -3.65 11.32 14.29
CA ARG A 100 -5.12 11.44 14.28
C ARG A 100 -5.67 11.76 12.89
N ASP A 101 -4.96 12.57 12.11
CA ASP A 101 -5.37 12.95 10.76
C ASP A 101 -5.30 11.73 9.82
N ALA A 102 -4.27 10.89 9.96
CA ALA A 102 -4.17 9.64 9.20
C ALA A 102 -5.27 8.65 9.59
N GLU A 103 -5.51 8.45 10.89
CA GLU A 103 -6.56 7.58 11.39
C GLU A 103 -7.93 8.01 10.85
N ARG A 104 -8.28 9.30 10.99
CA ARG A 104 -9.54 9.84 10.47
C ARG A 104 -9.69 9.72 8.96
N TYR A 105 -8.61 9.96 8.20
CA TYR A 105 -8.66 9.82 6.75
C TYR A 105 -8.93 8.38 6.35
N VAL A 106 -8.18 7.42 6.93
CA VAL A 106 -8.36 6.00 6.67
C VAL A 106 -9.75 5.54 7.10
N GLU A 107 -10.24 5.97 8.26
CA GLU A 107 -11.62 5.68 8.71
C GLU A 107 -12.67 6.15 7.71
N GLY A 108 -12.52 7.35 7.16
CA GLY A 108 -13.48 7.90 6.19
C GLY A 108 -13.48 7.19 4.84
N VAL A 109 -12.32 6.77 4.33
CA VAL A 109 -12.23 6.06 3.04
C VAL A 109 -12.52 4.57 3.15
N MET A 110 -12.33 3.97 4.33
CA MET A 110 -12.64 2.56 4.59
C MET A 110 -14.10 2.36 5.03
N ASP A 111 -14.93 3.41 5.04
CA ASP A 111 -16.39 3.29 5.12
C ASP A 111 -16.94 2.97 3.72
N LEU A 112 -16.83 1.69 3.34
CA LEU A 112 -17.15 1.22 1.99
C LEU A 112 -18.65 1.19 1.69
N GLY A 113 -19.53 1.52 2.64
CA GLY A 113 -20.98 1.49 2.44
C GLY A 113 -21.58 0.10 2.16
N CYS A 114 -20.81 -0.97 2.34
CA CYS A 114 -21.19 -2.36 2.07
C CYS A 114 -21.17 -3.23 3.34
N CYS A 115 -21.52 -4.52 3.22
CA CYS A 115 -21.43 -5.47 4.32
C CYS A 115 -20.29 -6.48 4.11
N GLY A 116 -20.13 -7.40 5.07
CA GLY A 116 -19.21 -8.54 4.94
C GLY A 116 -17.73 -8.21 5.05
N TYR A 117 -17.36 -7.08 5.67
CA TYR A 117 -15.96 -6.73 5.87
C TYR A 117 -15.65 -6.17 7.26
N GLY A 118 -14.37 -6.22 7.61
CA GLY A 118 -13.80 -5.52 8.75
C GLY A 118 -12.35 -5.15 8.49
N TRP A 119 -11.86 -4.09 9.13
CA TRP A 119 -10.50 -3.62 8.90
C TRP A 119 -9.83 -3.08 10.17
N ARG A 120 -8.50 -2.98 10.12
CA ARG A 120 -7.67 -2.33 11.13
C ARG A 120 -6.48 -1.65 10.49
N LEU A 121 -6.18 -0.44 10.95
CA LEU A 121 -4.95 0.28 10.60
C LEU A 121 -3.81 -0.05 11.57
N ASN A 122 -2.73 -0.63 11.04
CA ASN A 122 -1.48 -0.82 11.75
C ASN A 122 -0.56 0.38 11.51
N THR A 123 0.07 0.88 12.58
CA THR A 123 0.93 2.09 12.56
C THR A 123 2.35 1.80 13.09
N GLY A 124 2.81 0.55 12.95
CA GLY A 124 4.14 0.13 13.38
C GLY A 124 5.22 0.69 12.47
N VAL A 125 6.45 0.86 12.98
CA VAL A 125 7.56 1.43 12.17
C VAL A 125 8.85 0.63 12.26
N LYS A 126 8.81 -0.51 12.97
CA LYS A 126 10.01 -1.25 13.39
C LYS A 126 10.64 -2.04 12.23
N HIS A 127 9.87 -2.42 11.22
CA HIS A 127 10.30 -3.15 10.02
C HIS A 127 9.69 -2.52 8.76
N GLU A 128 10.13 -2.95 7.57
CA GLU A 128 9.80 -2.34 6.26
C GLU A 128 8.29 -2.22 6.00
N TRP A 129 7.50 -3.13 6.55
CA TRP A 129 6.05 -3.24 6.31
C TRP A 129 5.22 -3.15 7.59
N ALA A 130 5.75 -2.49 8.62
CA ALA A 130 5.14 -2.47 9.95
C ALA A 130 3.86 -1.63 10.06
N SER A 131 3.55 -0.82 9.04
CA SER A 131 2.29 -0.08 8.92
C SER A 131 1.55 -0.55 7.68
N GLY A 132 0.23 -0.61 7.77
CA GLY A 132 -0.60 -1.17 6.70
C GLY A 132 -2.05 -1.33 7.13
N ILE A 133 -2.88 -1.79 6.21
CA ILE A 133 -4.29 -2.10 6.44
C ILE A 133 -4.43 -3.60 6.54
N VAL A 134 -4.91 -4.09 7.69
CA VAL A 134 -5.46 -5.45 7.79
C VAL A 134 -6.91 -5.37 7.34
N PHE A 135 -7.28 -6.13 6.32
CA PHE A 135 -8.63 -6.20 5.79
C PHE A 135 -9.16 -7.63 5.87
N ARG A 136 -10.45 -7.79 6.13
CA ARG A 136 -11.10 -9.09 6.24
C ARG A 136 -12.41 -9.06 5.50
N THR A 137 -12.71 -10.14 4.80
CA THR A 137 -13.97 -10.33 4.07
C THR A 137 -14.59 -11.66 4.46
N ASP A 138 -15.92 -11.72 4.54
CA ASP A 138 -16.68 -12.97 4.57
C ASP A 138 -17.44 -13.15 3.25
N CYS A 139 -18.26 -14.20 3.17
CA CYS A 139 -19.04 -14.54 1.97
C CYS A 139 -20.15 -13.53 1.61
N TYR A 140 -20.41 -12.51 2.42
CA TYR A 140 -21.34 -11.41 2.13
C TYR A 140 -20.65 -10.16 1.60
N PHE A 141 -19.33 -10.15 1.48
CA PHE A 141 -18.61 -9.01 0.93
C PHE A 141 -19.03 -8.75 -0.53
N ASN A 142 -19.30 -7.49 -0.84
CA ASN A 142 -19.73 -7.03 -2.16
C ASN A 142 -19.26 -5.59 -2.47
N GLY A 143 -18.14 -5.18 -1.88
CA GLY A 143 -17.57 -3.83 -2.00
C GLY A 143 -16.23 -3.81 -2.73
N GLU A 144 -16.06 -4.65 -3.75
CA GLU A 144 -14.79 -4.83 -4.46
C GLU A 144 -14.29 -3.53 -5.11
N TYR A 145 -15.19 -2.77 -5.75
CA TYR A 145 -14.84 -1.47 -6.35
C TYR A 145 -14.46 -0.45 -5.29
N GLU A 146 -15.26 -0.35 -4.24
CA GLU A 146 -15.08 0.58 -3.14
C GLU A 146 -13.76 0.30 -2.41
N LEU A 147 -13.44 -0.98 -2.20
CA LEU A 147 -12.17 -1.38 -1.60
C LEU A 147 -10.98 -1.03 -2.50
N LEU A 148 -11.07 -1.32 -3.80
CA LEU A 148 -10.01 -1.02 -4.75
C LEU A 148 -9.72 0.49 -4.77
N GLU A 149 -10.77 1.31 -4.86
CA GLU A 149 -10.65 2.77 -4.81
C GLU A 149 -10.12 3.27 -3.46
N ALA A 150 -10.61 2.72 -2.34
CA ALA A 150 -10.17 3.10 -1.01
C ALA A 150 -8.67 2.85 -0.81
N LEU A 151 -8.15 1.70 -1.27
CA LEU A 151 -6.73 1.38 -1.17
C LEU A 151 -5.87 2.33 -2.02
N LEU A 152 -6.31 2.69 -3.23
CA LEU A 152 -5.66 3.69 -4.09
C LEU A 152 -5.65 5.08 -3.44
N CYS A 153 -6.79 5.51 -2.87
CA CYS A 153 -6.92 6.74 -2.09
C CYS A 153 -5.91 6.79 -0.94
N ILE A 154 -5.84 5.71 -0.15
CA ILE A 154 -4.91 5.59 0.99
C ILE A 154 -3.47 5.71 0.49
N GLN A 155 -3.09 4.97 -0.55
CA GLN A 155 -1.74 5.02 -1.10
C GLN A 155 -1.34 6.44 -1.54
N GLU A 156 -2.21 7.11 -2.30
CA GLU A 156 -1.97 8.47 -2.77
C GLU A 156 -1.89 9.46 -1.59
N TRP A 157 -2.82 9.37 -0.65
CA TRP A 157 -2.86 10.26 0.51
C TRP A 157 -1.60 10.15 1.34
N PHE A 158 -1.14 8.94 1.68
CA PHE A 158 0.08 8.73 2.44
C PHE A 158 1.31 9.25 1.69
N THR A 159 1.38 9.04 0.37
CA THR A 159 2.46 9.56 -0.47
C THR A 159 2.56 11.08 -0.38
N ARG A 160 1.42 11.78 -0.56
CA ARG A 160 1.37 13.24 -0.43
C ARG A 160 1.61 13.70 1.02
N ALA A 161 1.12 12.95 2.01
CA ALA A 161 1.26 13.28 3.43
C ALA A 161 2.71 13.18 3.91
N VAL A 162 3.49 12.21 3.41
CA VAL A 162 4.94 12.11 3.63
C VAL A 162 5.64 13.37 3.15
N ILE A 163 5.36 13.83 1.92
CA ILE A 163 5.97 15.02 1.34
C ILE A 163 5.68 16.24 2.23
N ARG A 164 4.41 16.46 2.60
CA ARG A 164 4.00 17.59 3.44
C ARG A 164 4.66 17.57 4.82
N LEU A 165 4.59 16.43 5.53
CA LEU A 165 5.13 16.33 6.88
C LEU A 165 6.66 16.40 6.91
N ARG A 166 7.33 15.81 5.91
CA ARG A 166 8.78 15.91 5.75
C ARG A 166 9.21 17.36 5.51
N GLY A 167 8.53 18.07 4.60
CA GLY A 167 8.79 19.49 4.32
C GLY A 167 8.70 20.34 5.59
N LYS A 168 7.61 20.18 6.35
CA LYS A 168 7.44 20.89 7.63
C LYS A 168 8.53 20.58 8.65
N LEU A 169 8.92 19.31 8.80
CA LEU A 169 9.99 18.93 9.73
C LEU A 169 11.36 19.48 9.30
N MET A 170 11.59 19.71 8.00
CA MET A 170 12.79 20.39 7.49
C MET A 170 12.75 21.90 7.80
N GLU A 171 11.60 22.55 7.60
CA GLU A 171 11.39 23.97 7.94
C GLU A 171 11.60 24.24 9.45
N GLU A 172 11.07 23.35 10.30
CA GLU A 172 11.27 23.38 11.75
C GLU A 172 12.69 22.95 12.19
N ARG A 173 13.56 22.56 11.25
CA ARG A 173 14.92 22.05 11.48
C ARG A 173 14.96 20.83 12.42
N VAL A 174 13.88 20.06 12.50
CA VAL A 174 13.79 18.82 13.27
C VAL A 174 14.55 17.70 12.56
N ILE A 175 14.48 17.65 11.23
CA ILE A 175 15.25 16.74 10.39
C ILE A 175 16.17 17.54 9.46
N ARG A 176 17.32 16.97 9.11
CA ARG A 176 18.26 17.57 8.16
C ARG A 176 18.00 17.03 6.76
N VAL A 177 18.24 17.85 5.74
CA VAL A 177 18.33 17.38 4.35
C VAL A 177 19.50 16.38 4.28
N PRO A 178 19.35 15.21 3.63
CA PRO A 178 20.49 14.36 3.33
C PRO A 178 21.48 15.18 2.51
N THR A 179 22.68 15.43 3.04
CA THR A 179 23.78 15.96 2.23
C THR A 179 24.09 14.88 1.19
N LEU A 180 23.91 15.18 -0.10
CA LEU A 180 24.38 14.27 -1.14
C LEU A 180 25.88 14.02 -0.87
N PRO A 181 26.33 12.76 -0.76
CA PRO A 181 27.76 12.51 -0.73
C PRO A 181 28.37 13.12 -2.00
N ALA A 182 29.48 13.84 -1.84
CA ALA A 182 30.24 14.34 -2.98
C ALA A 182 30.46 13.20 -3.98
N PRO A 183 30.36 13.45 -5.30
CA PRO A 183 30.51 12.40 -6.30
C PRO A 183 31.81 11.65 -6.04
N ALA A 184 31.69 10.34 -5.77
CA ALA A 184 32.83 9.50 -5.48
C ALA A 184 33.80 9.57 -6.67
N GLU A 185 35.04 9.98 -6.41
CA GLU A 185 36.13 9.82 -7.36
C GLU A 185 36.18 8.34 -7.75
N LYS A 186 36.04 8.08 -9.05
CA LYS A 186 36.15 6.73 -9.61
C LYS A 186 37.54 6.19 -9.26
N LYS A 187 37.60 5.21 -8.36
CA LYS A 187 38.81 4.41 -8.17
C LYS A 187 38.90 3.41 -9.32
N ASP A 188 40.00 3.46 -10.06
CA ASP A 188 40.28 2.56 -11.18
C ASP A 188 40.18 1.10 -10.75
N CYS A 189 39.29 0.39 -11.44
CA CYS A 189 39.02 -1.02 -11.19
C CYS A 189 39.99 -1.86 -12.04
N THR A 190 41.22 -2.03 -11.56
CA THR A 190 42.09 -3.13 -12.02
C THR A 190 42.54 -3.94 -10.82
N SER A 191 42.36 -5.26 -10.95
CA SER A 191 42.81 -6.32 -10.06
C SER A 191 41.87 -6.69 -8.91
N THR A 192 41.02 -7.69 -9.12
CA THR A 192 41.25 -9.08 -8.65
C THR A 192 40.05 -9.95 -9.04
N MET A 193 40.31 -11.05 -9.75
CA MET A 193 39.32 -12.06 -10.13
C MET A 193 38.88 -12.94 -8.94
N LEU A 194 37.57 -13.21 -8.85
CA LEU A 194 36.81 -14.48 -8.59
C LEU A 194 37.40 -15.57 -7.65
N PRO A 195 36.55 -16.31 -6.88
CA PRO A 195 35.54 -17.19 -7.48
C PRO A 195 34.17 -17.29 -6.77
N ALA A 196 33.31 -18.05 -7.46
CA ALA A 196 31.88 -18.25 -7.31
C ALA A 196 31.44 -19.19 -6.16
N ILE A 197 30.12 -19.46 -6.14
CA ILE A 197 29.35 -20.50 -5.40
C ILE A 197 28.79 -19.96 -4.06
N GLN A 198 27.49 -19.99 -3.73
CA GLN A 198 26.50 -21.07 -3.84
C GLN A 198 25.06 -20.52 -3.69
N GLU A 199 24.12 -21.15 -4.39
CA GLU A 199 22.68 -21.07 -4.11
C GLU A 199 22.39 -21.37 -2.62
N ARG A 200 21.57 -20.53 -1.98
CA ARG A 200 20.87 -20.91 -0.74
C ARG A 200 19.38 -20.85 -0.98
N THR A 201 18.81 -22.04 -0.94
CA THR A 201 17.41 -22.39 -0.94
C THR A 201 16.65 -21.69 0.18
N SER A 202 15.45 -21.25 -0.19
CA SER A 202 14.25 -21.14 0.64
C SER A 202 14.24 -22.08 1.85
N THR A 203 14.14 -21.54 3.06
CA THR A 203 13.34 -22.01 4.23
C THR A 203 13.71 -21.13 5.43
N GLU A 204 13.08 -19.97 5.63
CA GLU A 204 13.13 -19.23 6.92
C GLU A 204 12.06 -18.14 7.07
N ALA A 205 10.92 -18.27 6.37
CA ALA A 205 9.81 -17.28 6.45
C ALA A 205 8.59 -17.78 7.23
N MET A 206 8.66 -18.94 7.92
CA MET A 206 7.48 -19.61 8.48
C MET A 206 7.37 -19.61 10.02
N GLU A 207 8.04 -18.68 10.71
CA GLU A 207 8.05 -18.66 12.19
C GLU A 207 7.50 -17.37 12.84
N VAL A 208 6.79 -16.51 12.09
CA VAL A 208 6.29 -15.22 12.62
C VAL A 208 4.75 -15.15 12.76
N MET A 209 4.05 -16.28 12.67
CA MET A 209 2.57 -16.33 12.79
C MET A 209 2.05 -16.91 14.11
N ALA A 210 2.89 -17.01 15.15
CA ALA A 210 2.48 -17.53 16.45
C ALA A 210 2.95 -16.64 17.61
N VAL A 211 2.39 -15.44 17.76
CA VAL A 211 2.10 -14.77 19.06
C VAL A 211 0.91 -13.82 18.90
#